data_AF-A0A5B0P6H6-F1
#
_entry.id   AF-A0A5B0P6H6-F1
#
_cell.length_a   1.000
_cell.length_b   1.000
_cell.length_c   1.000
_cell.angle_alpha   90.00
_cell.angle_beta   90.00
_cell.angle_gamma   90.00
#
_symmetry.space_group_name_H-M   'P 1'
#
loop_
_entity.id
_entity.type
_entity.pdbx_description
1 polymer ?
#
loop_
_entity_poly.entity_id
_entity_poly.type
_entity_poly.pdbx_seq_one_letter_code
_entity_poly.pdbx_strand_id
1 'polypeptide(L)'
;MKMMKLPTLSRYTYIFAALNVILLLTGVLTLLTVLNWRNILDQPISSNPDIYTRLAVNDLVIYGGFVGAASTFLTVAISLWTFATRPTRENAQTLPLRAYMSSLFTTLLITLIAASLIWFSTLRERSLFTPVWEALPPQQKIFIQNDLKCCGWFNATLPGLFNDNIMSGFCEDPDIIRPDPDPNVVLGCVDKFGKKADDILNNTFTLSYGFTGVQFFLFVTAAALANLRIQQKRFMRIDYKLRNGKGAFL
;
A
#
# COMPACT_ATOMS: atom_id res chain seq x y z
N MET A 1 -2.38 -43.32 -18.68
CA MET A 1 -1.07 -42.68 -18.39
C MET A 1 -1.15 -42.03 -17.02
N LYS A 2 -0.73 -42.73 -15.96
CA LYS A 2 -0.81 -42.25 -14.57
C LYS A 2 0.34 -41.26 -14.37
N MET A 3 0.05 -39.96 -14.40
CA MET A 3 1.05 -38.91 -14.18
C MET A 3 1.66 -39.08 -12.79
N MET A 4 2.98 -39.23 -12.72
CA MET A 4 3.72 -39.17 -11.46
C MET A 4 3.56 -37.76 -10.89
N LYS A 5 2.70 -37.60 -9.89
CA LYS A 5 2.63 -36.37 -9.11
C LYS A 5 3.93 -36.28 -8.32
N LEU A 6 4.88 -35.45 -8.75
CA LEU A 6 5.97 -35.06 -7.86
C LEU A 6 5.34 -34.36 -6.67
N PRO A 7 5.43 -34.92 -5.44
CA PRO A 7 4.76 -34.36 -4.27
C PRO A 7 5.15 -32.89 -4.05
N THR A 8 6.39 -32.54 -4.39
CA THR A 8 6.94 -31.19 -4.39
C THR A 8 6.15 -30.23 -5.28
N LEU A 9 5.84 -30.58 -6.53
CA LEU A 9 5.12 -29.68 -7.45
C LEU A 9 3.72 -29.34 -6.94
N SER A 10 3.03 -30.32 -6.35
CA SER A 10 1.71 -30.09 -5.76
C SER A 10 1.76 -29.11 -4.59
N ARG A 11 2.75 -29.26 -3.69
CA ARG A 11 2.95 -28.36 -2.55
C ARG A 11 3.17 -26.92 -3.00
N TYR A 12 4.09 -26.68 -3.95
CA TYR A 12 4.33 -25.32 -4.47
C TYR A 12 3.12 -24.73 -5.19
N THR A 13 2.31 -25.56 -5.86
CA THR A 13 1.08 -25.08 -6.52
C THR A 13 0.04 -24.62 -5.49
N TYR A 14 -0.10 -25.33 -4.35
CA TYR A 14 -0.99 -24.90 -3.26
C TYR A 14 -0.49 -23.62 -2.58
N ILE A 15 0.82 -23.50 -2.31
CA ILE A 15 1.41 -22.28 -1.76
C ILE A 15 1.18 -21.10 -2.71
N PHE A 16 1.42 -21.31 -4.00
CA PHE A 16 1.17 -20.31 -5.04
C PHE A 16 -0.31 -19.88 -5.07
N ALA A 17 -1.25 -20.83 -4.98
CA ALA A 17 -2.69 -20.51 -4.93
C ALA A 17 -3.05 -19.71 -3.68
N ALA A 18 -2.57 -20.13 -2.49
CA ALA A 18 -2.84 -19.43 -1.23
C ALA A 18 -2.31 -17.99 -1.26
N LEU A 19 -1.09 -17.78 -1.74
CA LEU A 19 -0.50 -16.45 -1.86
C LEU A 19 -1.24 -15.57 -2.89
N ASN A 20 -1.80 -16.13 -3.97
CA ASN A 20 -2.65 -15.37 -4.90
C ASN A 20 -3.98 -14.95 -4.27
N VAL A 21 -4.56 -15.78 -3.38
CA VAL A 21 -5.76 -15.38 -2.61
C VAL A 21 -5.43 -14.21 -1.68
N ILE A 22 -4.29 -14.27 -0.98
CA ILE A 22 -3.80 -13.16 -0.16
C ILE A 22 -3.60 -11.91 -1.03
N LEU A 23 -2.96 -12.04 -2.20
CA LEU A 23 -2.79 -10.93 -3.13
C LEU A 23 -4.14 -10.30 -3.54
N LEU A 24 -5.13 -11.12 -3.85
CA LEU A 24 -6.48 -10.64 -4.17
C LEU A 24 -7.11 -9.88 -3.00
N LEU A 25 -7.03 -10.42 -1.78
CA LEU A 25 -7.53 -9.74 -0.58
C LEU A 25 -6.83 -8.39 -0.38
N THR A 26 -5.51 -8.31 -0.57
CA THR A 26 -4.78 -7.05 -0.48
C THR A 26 -5.20 -6.03 -1.55
N GLY A 27 -5.49 -6.51 -2.77
CA GLY A 27 -6.02 -5.67 -3.84
C GLY A 27 -7.41 -5.10 -3.53
N VAL A 28 -8.30 -5.92 -2.96
CA VAL A 28 -9.63 -5.49 -2.49
C VAL A 28 -9.50 -4.47 -1.36
N LEU A 29 -8.67 -4.75 -0.35
CA LEU A 29 -8.45 -3.83 0.76
C LEU A 29 -7.92 -2.48 0.29
N THR A 30 -6.94 -2.48 -0.62
CA THR A 30 -6.38 -1.25 -1.20
C THR A 30 -7.43 -0.46 -1.98
N LEU A 31 -8.28 -1.15 -2.75
CA LEU A 31 -9.36 -0.47 -3.47
C LEU A 31 -10.37 0.17 -2.53
N LEU A 32 -10.77 -0.55 -1.47
CA LEU A 32 -11.73 -0.04 -0.47
C LEU A 32 -11.17 1.17 0.29
N THR A 33 -9.90 1.15 0.68
CA THR A 33 -9.28 2.30 1.36
C THR A 33 -9.22 3.52 0.47
N VAL A 34 -8.83 3.35 -0.80
CA VAL A 34 -8.75 4.45 -1.77
C VAL A 34 -10.13 5.01 -2.11
N LEU A 35 -11.15 4.15 -2.25
CA LEU A 35 -12.54 4.59 -2.44
C LEU A 35 -13.07 5.37 -1.23
N ASN A 36 -12.75 4.92 -0.02
CA ASN A 36 -13.13 5.61 1.21
C ASN A 36 -12.47 7.00 1.29
N TRP A 37 -11.17 7.10 1.01
CA TRP A 37 -10.48 8.38 0.98
C TRP A 37 -11.01 9.32 -0.09
N ARG A 38 -11.32 8.81 -1.28
CA ARG A 38 -11.96 9.61 -2.33
C ARG A 38 -13.32 10.16 -1.88
N ASN A 39 -14.14 9.32 -1.25
CA ASN A 39 -15.43 9.75 -0.70
C ASN A 39 -15.28 10.84 0.38
N ILE A 40 -14.26 10.77 1.23
CA ILE A 40 -13.95 11.81 2.23
C ILE A 40 -13.53 13.12 1.56
N LEU A 41 -12.77 13.06 0.46
CA LEU A 41 -12.29 14.24 -0.27
C LEU A 41 -13.39 14.91 -1.10
N ASP A 42 -14.34 14.14 -1.64
CA ASP A 42 -15.48 14.64 -2.41
C ASP A 42 -16.49 15.41 -1.53
N GLN A 43 -16.50 15.16 -0.21
CA GLN A 43 -17.37 15.88 0.73
C GLN A 43 -16.82 17.28 1.07
N PRO A 44 -17.70 18.26 1.34
CA PRO A 44 -17.28 19.59 1.78
C PRO A 44 -16.53 19.51 3.11
N ILE A 45 -15.60 20.44 3.34
CA ILE A 45 -14.75 20.44 4.54
C ILE A 45 -15.61 20.62 5.80
N SER A 46 -15.88 19.52 6.49
CA SER A 46 -16.64 19.49 7.74
C SER A 46 -15.70 19.39 8.95
N SER A 47 -16.19 19.86 10.10
CA SER A 47 -15.47 19.85 11.37
C SER A 47 -15.63 18.48 12.08
N ASN A 48 -15.08 17.44 11.44
CA ASN A 48 -15.17 16.04 11.86
C ASN A 48 -13.76 15.45 11.99
N PRO A 49 -13.57 14.35 12.74
CA PRO A 49 -12.25 13.70 12.90
C PRO A 49 -11.62 13.24 11.57
N ASP A 50 -12.41 13.10 10.50
CA ASP A 50 -11.92 12.77 9.15
C ASP A 50 -11.05 13.89 8.53
N ILE A 51 -11.05 15.08 9.13
CA ILE A 51 -10.22 16.21 8.69
C ILE A 51 -8.74 15.81 8.64
N TYR A 52 -8.22 15.07 9.62
CA TYR A 52 -6.82 14.67 9.65
C TYR A 52 -6.46 13.79 8.44
N THR A 53 -7.32 12.84 8.10
CA THR A 53 -7.17 11.97 6.93
C THR A 53 -7.21 12.77 5.64
N ARG A 54 -8.12 13.73 5.53
CA ARG A 54 -8.26 14.61 4.36
C ARG A 54 -7.04 15.50 4.14
N LEU A 55 -6.41 15.96 5.22
CA LEU A 55 -5.22 16.81 5.15
C LEU A 55 -3.95 15.99 4.89
N ALA A 56 -3.90 14.74 5.37
CA ALA A 56 -2.78 13.83 5.16
C ALA A 56 -2.76 13.22 3.75
N VAL A 57 -3.92 12.94 3.17
CA VAL A 57 -4.03 12.26 1.87
C VAL A 57 -4.05 13.27 0.72
N ASN A 58 -3.11 13.14 -0.21
CA ASN A 58 -3.06 13.90 -1.46
C ASN A 58 -3.62 13.08 -2.63
N ASP A 59 -4.13 13.75 -3.67
CA ASP A 59 -4.63 13.15 -4.92
C ASP A 59 -3.63 12.17 -5.54
N LEU A 60 -2.34 12.48 -5.50
CA LEU A 60 -1.29 11.59 -6.02
C LEU A 60 -1.32 10.21 -5.35
N VAL A 61 -1.58 10.15 -4.03
CA VAL A 61 -1.67 8.91 -3.27
C VAL A 61 -2.90 8.11 -3.70
N ILE A 62 -4.02 8.79 -3.93
CA ILE A 62 -5.27 8.16 -4.40
C ILE A 62 -5.11 7.57 -5.80
N TYR A 63 -4.57 8.36 -6.74
CA TYR A 63 -4.29 7.89 -8.09
C TYR A 63 -3.31 6.71 -8.08
N GLY A 64 -2.24 6.79 -7.27
CA GLY A 64 -1.30 5.69 -7.08
C GLY A 64 -1.97 4.43 -6.53
N GLY A 65 -2.87 4.58 -5.57
CA GLY A 65 -3.66 3.49 -5.01
C GLY A 65 -4.59 2.81 -6.03
N PHE A 66 -5.27 3.59 -6.88
CA PHE A 66 -6.08 3.04 -7.97
C PHE A 66 -5.25 2.26 -8.98
N VAL A 67 -4.10 2.81 -9.40
CA VAL A 67 -3.18 2.13 -10.33
C VAL A 67 -2.63 0.84 -9.71
N GLY A 68 -2.25 0.87 -8.43
CA GLY A 68 -1.80 -0.30 -7.68
C GLY A 68 -2.87 -1.39 -7.58
N ALA A 69 -4.11 -1.02 -7.24
CA ALA A 69 -5.23 -1.94 -7.16
C ALA A 69 -5.55 -2.56 -8.53
N ALA A 70 -5.67 -1.74 -9.58
CA ALA A 70 -5.93 -2.21 -10.95
C ALA A 70 -4.84 -3.18 -11.44
N SER A 71 -3.57 -2.85 -11.21
CA SER A 71 -2.43 -3.72 -11.54
C SER A 71 -2.50 -5.05 -10.77
N THR A 72 -2.90 -5.01 -9.50
CA THR A 72 -3.06 -6.21 -8.68
C THR A 72 -4.17 -7.12 -9.22
N PHE A 73 -5.34 -6.57 -9.56
CA PHE A 73 -6.43 -7.35 -10.16
C PHE A 73 -6.04 -7.96 -11.51
N LEU A 74 -5.32 -7.22 -12.35
CA LEU A 74 -4.79 -7.74 -13.60
C LEU A 74 -3.83 -8.92 -13.36
N THR A 75 -2.90 -8.79 -12.41
CA THR A 75 -1.97 -9.86 -12.03
C THR A 75 -2.71 -11.11 -11.53
N VAL A 76 -3.76 -10.94 -10.71
CA VAL A 76 -4.61 -12.06 -10.27
C VAL A 76 -5.36 -12.69 -11.44
N ALA A 77 -5.90 -11.91 -12.37
CA ALA A 77 -6.57 -12.44 -13.56
C ALA A 77 -5.62 -13.29 -14.42
N ILE A 78 -4.38 -12.83 -14.62
CA ILE A 78 -3.34 -13.60 -15.33
C ILE A 78 -2.98 -14.89 -14.56
N SER A 79 -3.04 -14.87 -13.22
CA SER A 79 -2.79 -16.06 -12.41
C SER A 79 -3.76 -17.21 -12.75
N LEU A 80 -5.02 -16.92 -13.08
CA LEU A 80 -6.01 -17.93 -13.49
C LEU A 80 -5.57 -18.66 -14.77
N TRP A 81 -4.97 -17.94 -15.71
CA TRP A 81 -4.41 -18.54 -16.92
C TRP A 81 -3.28 -19.52 -16.60
N THR A 82 -2.46 -19.23 -15.58
CA THR A 82 -1.37 -20.14 -15.15
C THR A 82 -1.88 -21.46 -14.57
N PHE A 83 -3.09 -21.48 -14.00
CA PHE A 83 -3.76 -22.68 -13.49
C PHE A 83 -4.47 -23.47 -14.59
N ALA A 84 -5.07 -22.77 -15.56
CA ALA A 84 -5.74 -23.39 -16.71
C ALA A 84 -4.77 -24.11 -17.64
N THR A 85 -3.51 -23.67 -17.70
CA THR A 85 -2.47 -24.22 -18.56
C THR A 85 -1.62 -25.26 -17.82
N ARG A 86 -1.50 -26.45 -18.41
CA ARG A 86 -0.70 -27.56 -17.87
C ARG A 86 0.45 -27.90 -18.81
N PRO A 87 1.67 -28.11 -18.28
CA PRO A 87 2.82 -28.44 -19.12
C PRO A 87 2.51 -29.70 -19.94
N THR A 88 2.70 -29.60 -21.25
CA THR A 88 2.59 -30.73 -22.17
C THR A 88 3.98 -31.24 -22.52
N ARG A 89 4.04 -32.41 -23.16
CA ARG A 89 5.32 -33.02 -23.57
C ARG A 89 6.09 -32.15 -24.57
N GLU A 90 5.36 -31.51 -25.48
CA GLU A 90 5.92 -30.70 -26.56
C GLU A 90 6.31 -29.31 -26.05
N ASN A 91 5.44 -28.69 -25.26
CA ASN A 91 5.62 -27.34 -24.73
C ASN A 91 5.55 -27.31 -23.19
N ALA A 92 6.50 -26.61 -22.57
CA ALA A 92 6.51 -26.42 -21.12
C ALA A 92 5.33 -25.54 -20.65
N GLN A 93 4.65 -24.87 -21.60
CA GLN A 93 3.61 -23.87 -21.35
C GLN A 93 4.05 -22.85 -20.29
N THR A 94 5.28 -22.32 -20.47
CA THR A 94 5.86 -21.31 -19.57
C THR A 94 5.43 -19.89 -19.91
N LEU A 95 4.84 -19.65 -21.09
CA LEU A 95 4.31 -18.33 -21.48
C LEU A 95 3.37 -17.70 -20.43
N PRO A 96 2.31 -18.38 -19.95
CA PRO A 96 1.41 -17.80 -18.95
C PRO A 96 2.13 -17.46 -17.65
N LEU A 97 3.08 -18.30 -17.23
CA LEU A 97 3.85 -18.05 -16.01
C LEU A 97 4.85 -16.90 -16.19
N ARG A 98 5.43 -16.73 -17.39
CA ARG A 98 6.27 -15.57 -17.73
C ARG A 98 5.46 -14.28 -17.75
N ALA A 99 4.26 -14.31 -18.36
CA ALA A 99 3.35 -13.17 -18.36
C ALA A 99 2.94 -12.79 -16.93
N TYR A 100 2.61 -13.78 -16.11
CA TYR A 100 2.32 -13.59 -14.70
C TYR A 100 3.49 -12.96 -13.93
N MET A 101 4.71 -13.52 -14.06
CA MET A 101 5.90 -12.98 -13.40
C MET A 101 6.21 -11.55 -13.84
N SER A 102 6.03 -11.24 -15.14
CA SER A 102 6.20 -9.87 -15.65
C SER A 102 5.18 -8.91 -15.05
N SER A 103 3.90 -9.29 -15.04
CA SER A 103 2.81 -8.49 -14.45
C SER A 103 3.06 -8.25 -12.96
N LEU A 104 3.40 -9.32 -12.23
CA LEU A 104 3.69 -9.26 -10.80
C LEU A 104 4.89 -8.36 -10.49
N PHE A 105 5.94 -8.42 -11.32
CA PHE A 105 7.10 -7.55 -11.17
C PHE A 105 6.73 -6.07 -11.40
N THR A 106 5.91 -5.78 -12.40
CA THR A 106 5.37 -4.42 -12.61
C THR A 106 4.52 -3.96 -11.42
N THR A 107 3.62 -4.80 -10.89
CA THR A 107 2.84 -4.49 -9.70
C THR A 107 3.73 -4.24 -8.48
N LEU A 108 4.81 -5.02 -8.32
CA LEU A 108 5.79 -4.86 -7.25
C LEU A 108 6.49 -3.50 -7.32
N LEU A 109 6.93 -3.07 -8.50
CA LEU A 109 7.53 -1.75 -8.66
C LEU A 109 6.54 -0.62 -8.37
N ILE A 110 5.30 -0.73 -8.85
CA ILE A 110 4.26 0.29 -8.59
C ILE A 110 4.01 0.43 -7.08
N THR A 111 3.82 -0.68 -6.36
CA THR A 111 3.56 -0.62 -4.91
C THR A 111 4.77 -0.15 -4.12
N LEU A 112 5.97 -0.56 -4.51
CA LEU A 112 7.20 -0.13 -3.86
C LEU A 112 7.44 1.38 -4.03
N ILE A 113 7.21 1.92 -5.23
CA ILE A 113 7.31 3.35 -5.51
C ILE A 113 6.26 4.11 -4.68
N ALA A 114 5.00 3.66 -4.70
CA ALA A 114 3.93 4.29 -3.94
C ALA A 114 4.22 4.29 -2.42
N ALA A 115 4.65 3.16 -1.86
CA ALA A 115 5.02 3.05 -0.45
C ALA A 115 6.17 4.01 -0.09
N SER A 116 7.18 4.08 -0.96
CA SER A 116 8.33 4.98 -0.76
C SER A 116 7.94 6.45 -0.82
N LEU A 117 7.04 6.84 -1.72
CA LEU A 117 6.53 8.22 -1.81
C LEU A 117 5.78 8.62 -0.52
N ILE A 118 4.93 7.74 -0.01
CA ILE A 118 4.19 7.98 1.24
C ILE A 118 5.17 8.07 2.42
N TRP A 119 6.17 7.19 2.47
CA TRP A 119 7.22 7.26 3.48
C TRP A 119 8.04 8.55 3.41
N PHE A 120 8.37 9.06 2.21
CA PHE A 120 9.03 10.36 2.10
C PHE A 120 8.15 11.51 2.61
N SER A 121 6.83 11.41 2.48
CA SER A 121 5.90 12.40 3.05
C SER A 121 5.98 12.44 4.57
N THR A 122 6.19 11.31 5.26
CA THR A 122 6.32 11.28 6.73
C THR A 122 7.56 11.99 7.24
N LEU A 123 8.65 11.94 6.47
CA LEU A 123 9.89 12.67 6.82
C LEU A 123 9.76 14.19 6.67
N ARG A 124 8.75 14.69 5.94
CA ARG A 124 8.61 16.10 5.57
C ARG A 124 7.29 16.72 6.04
N GLU A 125 6.58 16.08 6.96
CA GLU A 125 5.24 16.46 7.40
C GLU A 125 5.11 17.93 7.76
N ARG A 126 6.01 18.47 8.60
CA ARG A 126 5.95 19.89 9.01
C ARG A 126 5.99 20.85 7.82
N SER A 127 6.80 20.55 6.80
CA SER A 127 6.91 21.39 5.60
C SER A 127 5.73 21.22 4.64
N LEU A 128 5.12 20.03 4.58
CA LEU A 128 3.95 19.78 3.75
C LEU A 128 2.65 20.32 4.38
N PHE A 129 2.51 20.23 5.70
CA PHE A 129 1.26 20.60 6.38
C PHE A 129 1.15 22.08 6.74
N THR A 130 2.26 22.82 6.84
CA THR A 130 2.21 24.28 7.06
C THR A 130 1.37 25.03 6.00
N PRO A 131 1.60 24.86 4.69
CA PRO A 131 0.78 25.53 3.67
C PRO A 131 -0.67 25.01 3.66
N VAL A 132 -0.89 23.74 4.02
CA VAL A 132 -2.24 23.17 4.16
C VAL A 132 -2.98 23.85 5.31
N TRP A 133 -2.31 24.07 6.45
CA TRP A 133 -2.87 24.80 7.58
C TRP A 133 -3.25 26.22 7.18
N GLU A 134 -2.38 26.95 6.50
CA GLU A 134 -2.66 28.32 6.06
C GLU A 134 -3.92 28.40 5.20
N ALA A 135 -4.08 27.47 4.26
CA ALA A 135 -5.22 27.39 3.35
C ALA A 135 -6.54 26.95 4.01
N LEU A 136 -6.52 26.42 5.25
CA LEU A 136 -7.75 26.03 5.94
C LEU A 136 -8.61 27.24 6.30
N PRO A 137 -9.95 27.14 6.15
CA PRO A 137 -10.82 28.20 6.62
C PRO A 137 -10.82 28.29 8.17
N PRO A 138 -11.19 29.45 8.73
CA PRO A 138 -11.07 29.71 10.17
C PRO A 138 -11.84 28.71 11.05
N GLN A 139 -13.03 28.27 10.62
CA GLN A 139 -13.86 27.33 11.37
C GLN A 139 -13.15 26.00 11.60
N GLN A 140 -12.44 25.50 10.59
CA GLN A 140 -11.69 24.24 10.67
C GLN A 140 -10.43 24.38 11.52
N LYS A 141 -9.76 25.53 11.47
CA LYS A 141 -8.63 25.83 12.37
C LYS A 141 -9.09 25.80 13.83
N ILE A 142 -10.20 26.48 14.14
CA ILE A 142 -10.82 26.49 15.47
C ILE A 142 -11.19 25.07 15.92
N PHE A 143 -11.78 24.26 15.03
CA PHE A 143 -12.11 22.87 15.34
C PHE A 143 -10.85 22.06 15.72
N ILE A 144 -9.80 22.14 14.91
CA ILE A 144 -8.54 21.42 15.19
C ILE A 144 -7.90 21.90 16.50
N GLN A 145 -7.90 23.21 16.75
CA GLN A 145 -7.40 23.79 18.00
C GLN A 145 -8.16 23.27 19.23
N ASN A 146 -9.48 23.18 19.12
CA ASN A 146 -10.36 22.69 20.18
C ASN A 146 -10.22 21.18 20.42
N ASP A 147 -10.04 20.39 19.36
CA ASP A 147 -9.86 18.93 19.45
C ASP A 147 -8.49 18.57 20.03
N LEU A 148 -7.42 19.18 19.49
CA LEU A 148 -6.04 18.88 19.90
C LEU A 148 -5.59 19.65 21.15
N LYS A 149 -6.40 20.60 21.65
CA LYS A 149 -6.06 21.47 22.78
C LYS A 149 -4.72 22.18 22.53
N CYS A 150 -4.69 22.99 21.47
CA CYS A 150 -3.53 23.75 21.00
C CYS A 150 -3.98 25.09 20.38
N CYS A 151 -3.09 26.08 20.30
CA CYS A 151 -3.38 27.41 19.74
C CYS A 151 -2.28 27.87 18.78
N GLY A 152 -2.72 28.29 17.58
CA GLY A 152 -1.82 28.61 16.48
C GLY A 152 -1.12 27.37 15.91
N TRP A 153 -0.40 27.55 14.80
CA TRP A 153 0.31 26.44 14.16
C TRP A 153 1.63 26.15 14.87
N PHE A 154 2.53 27.15 14.90
CA PHE A 154 3.82 27.04 15.59
C PHE A 154 3.73 27.51 17.04
N ASN A 155 2.99 28.59 17.30
CA ASN A 155 2.73 29.15 18.62
C ASN A 155 1.50 30.08 18.58
N ALA A 156 1.03 30.53 19.74
CA ALA A 156 -0.09 31.45 19.87
C ALA A 156 0.30 32.92 19.60
N THR A 157 1.03 33.19 18.50
CA THR A 157 1.42 34.55 18.09
C THR A 157 1.13 34.78 16.61
N LEU A 158 1.12 36.04 16.16
CA LEU A 158 0.94 36.39 14.75
C LEU A 158 1.93 35.65 13.81
N PRO A 159 3.26 35.60 14.10
CA PRO A 159 4.21 34.77 13.34
C PRO A 159 3.89 33.26 13.37
N GLY A 160 3.20 32.78 14.40
CA GLY A 160 2.73 31.40 14.53
C GLY A 160 1.45 31.08 13.81
N LEU A 161 0.98 31.97 12.92
CA LEU A 161 -0.29 31.85 12.21
C LEU A 161 -1.52 31.85 13.13
N PHE A 162 -1.41 32.57 14.25
CA PHE A 162 -2.52 32.82 15.18
C PHE A 162 -3.05 34.25 15.01
N ASN A 163 -4.35 34.39 14.79
CA ASN A 163 -5.02 35.68 14.62
C ASN A 163 -6.36 35.71 15.37
N ASP A 164 -6.94 36.89 15.53
CA ASP A 164 -8.18 37.09 16.28
C ASP A 164 -9.35 36.24 15.74
N ASN A 165 -9.35 35.95 14.43
CA ASN A 165 -10.38 35.14 13.78
C ASN A 165 -10.39 33.68 14.22
N ILE A 166 -9.29 33.17 14.79
CA ILE A 166 -9.16 31.79 15.29
C ILE A 166 -8.99 31.73 16.83
N MET A 167 -9.15 32.87 17.50
CA MET A 167 -9.15 32.99 18.97
C MET A 167 -10.57 32.68 19.49
N SER A 168 -10.92 31.41 19.54
CA SER A 168 -12.24 30.95 19.99
C SER A 168 -12.16 29.59 20.68
N GLY A 169 -13.03 29.36 21.67
CA GLY A 169 -13.12 28.08 22.37
C GLY A 169 -11.96 27.87 23.33
N PHE A 170 -11.17 26.81 23.12
CA PHE A 170 -10.02 26.47 23.96
C PHE A 170 -8.96 27.59 23.98
N CYS A 171 -8.83 28.34 22.88
CA CYS A 171 -7.88 29.43 22.74
C CYS A 171 -8.45 30.81 23.09
N GLU A 172 -9.60 30.86 23.75
CA GLU A 172 -10.19 32.11 24.22
C GLU A 172 -9.68 32.49 25.63
N ASP A 173 -9.27 31.49 26.42
CA ASP A 173 -8.80 31.70 27.78
C ASP A 173 -7.39 32.33 27.79
N PRO A 174 -7.24 33.57 28.29
CA PRO A 174 -5.96 34.25 28.33
C PRO A 174 -4.95 33.56 29.26
N ASP A 175 -5.38 32.74 30.22
CA ASP A 175 -4.48 32.00 31.10
C ASP A 175 -3.86 30.77 30.40
N ILE A 176 -4.51 30.25 29.36
CA ILE A 176 -4.00 29.16 28.50
C ILE A 176 -3.01 29.68 27.46
N ILE A 177 -3.23 30.90 26.95
CA ILE A 177 -2.38 31.55 25.95
C ILE A 177 -1.12 32.17 26.58
N ARG A 178 -1.17 32.47 27.89
CA ARG A 178 -0.01 32.96 28.62
C ARG A 178 1.11 31.91 28.57
N PRO A 179 2.35 32.31 28.25
CA PRO A 179 3.47 31.42 28.40
C PRO A 179 3.61 31.14 29.90
N ASP A 180 3.19 29.96 30.34
CA ASP A 180 3.68 29.39 31.58
C ASP A 180 5.23 29.45 31.54
N PRO A 181 5.95 29.64 32.65
CA PRO A 181 7.40 29.84 32.66
C PRO A 181 8.19 28.59 32.21
N ASP A 182 7.50 27.54 31.77
CA ASP A 182 8.08 26.34 31.20
C ASP A 182 8.25 26.51 29.66
N PRO A 183 9.47 26.74 29.15
CA PRO A 183 9.75 26.93 27.73
C PRO A 183 9.44 25.70 26.86
N ASN A 184 8.98 24.60 27.47
CA ASN A 184 8.59 23.36 26.82
C ASN A 184 7.08 23.27 26.51
N VAL A 185 6.25 24.20 27.00
CA VAL A 185 4.81 24.25 26.67
C VAL A 185 4.63 25.06 25.38
N VAL A 186 5.12 24.50 24.28
CA VAL A 186 4.83 25.03 22.94
C VAL A 186 3.37 24.68 22.63
N LEU A 187 2.47 25.64 22.78
CA LEU A 187 1.03 25.45 22.53
C LEU A 187 0.67 25.26 21.05
N GLY A 188 1.66 25.18 20.15
CA GLY A 188 1.45 25.05 18.71
C GLY A 188 0.80 23.72 18.32
N CYS A 189 -0.13 23.78 17.38
CA CYS A 189 -0.81 22.59 16.86
C CYS A 189 0.09 21.70 16.01
N VAL A 190 1.23 22.19 15.51
CA VAL A 190 2.12 21.45 14.59
C VAL A 190 2.53 20.07 15.11
N ASP A 191 2.87 19.95 16.40
CA ASP A 191 3.35 18.69 16.97
C ASP A 191 2.23 17.69 17.22
N LYS A 192 1.10 18.16 17.72
CA LYS A 192 -0.07 17.30 17.98
C LYS A 192 -0.74 16.87 16.69
N PHE A 193 -0.81 17.78 15.72
CA PHE A 193 -1.28 17.50 14.37
C PHE A 193 -0.34 16.53 13.67
N GLY A 194 0.98 16.78 13.74
CA GLY A 194 2.01 15.89 13.23
C GLY A 194 1.81 14.46 13.73
N LYS A 195 1.69 14.25 15.04
CA LYS A 195 1.42 12.92 15.61
C LYS A 195 0.18 12.22 15.02
N LYS A 196 -0.93 12.94 14.81
CA LYS A 196 -2.14 12.38 14.21
C LYS A 196 -1.94 12.02 12.74
N ALA A 197 -1.24 12.87 11.99
CA ALA A 197 -0.92 12.62 10.58
C ALA A 197 0.08 11.47 10.43
N ASP A 198 1.13 11.48 11.24
CA ASP A 198 2.12 10.41 11.39
C ASP A 198 1.44 9.06 11.62
N ASP A 199 0.46 8.95 12.52
CA ASP A 199 -0.25 7.68 12.76
C ASP A 199 -0.93 7.15 11.49
N ILE A 200 -1.55 8.03 10.70
CA ILE A 200 -2.23 7.66 9.45
C ILE A 200 -1.21 7.24 8.39
N LEU A 201 -0.15 8.03 8.22
CA LEU A 201 0.85 7.80 7.19
C LEU A 201 1.74 6.58 7.53
N ASN A 202 2.13 6.42 8.79
CA ASN A 202 2.90 5.27 9.30
C ASN A 202 2.16 3.95 9.08
N ASN A 203 0.88 3.91 9.45
CA ASN A 203 0.06 2.72 9.21
C ASN A 203 -0.08 2.43 7.71
N THR A 204 -0.29 3.48 6.90
CA THR A 204 -0.44 3.34 5.45
C THR A 204 0.81 2.78 4.80
N PHE A 205 1.98 3.40 4.99
CA PHE A 205 3.20 2.90 4.34
C PHE A 205 3.61 1.52 4.87
N THR A 206 3.39 1.25 6.17
CA THR A 206 3.74 -0.06 6.76
C THR A 206 2.92 -1.17 6.13
N LEU A 207 1.62 -0.96 5.95
CA LEU A 207 0.75 -1.90 5.24
C LEU A 207 1.16 -2.04 3.77
N SER A 208 1.49 -0.94 3.09
CA SER A 208 1.95 -0.97 1.69
C SER A 208 3.25 -1.77 1.53
N TYR A 209 4.26 -1.57 2.38
CA TYR A 209 5.49 -2.39 2.37
C TYR A 209 5.22 -3.85 2.72
N GLY A 210 4.28 -4.12 3.64
CA GLY A 210 3.81 -5.47 3.93
C GLY A 210 3.24 -6.17 2.68
N PHE A 211 2.45 -5.45 1.87
CA PHE A 211 1.92 -5.96 0.60
C PHE A 211 3.02 -6.21 -0.43
N THR A 212 4.01 -5.31 -0.53
CA THR A 212 5.19 -5.52 -1.39
C THR A 212 5.97 -6.77 -0.96
N GLY A 213 6.07 -7.04 0.35
CA GLY A 213 6.65 -8.27 0.88
C GLY A 213 5.93 -9.53 0.38
N VAL A 214 4.60 -9.56 0.42
CA VAL A 214 3.80 -10.68 -0.12
C VAL A 214 4.06 -10.87 -1.62
N GLN A 215 4.11 -9.79 -2.40
CA GLN A 215 4.40 -9.83 -3.83
C GLN A 215 5.80 -10.40 -4.13
N PHE A 216 6.80 -10.07 -3.31
CA PHE A 216 8.13 -10.63 -3.42
C PHE A 216 8.15 -12.15 -3.17
N PHE A 217 7.50 -12.63 -2.10
CA PHE A 217 7.38 -14.07 -1.83
C PHE A 217 6.63 -14.81 -2.95
N LEU A 218 5.58 -14.19 -3.48
CA LEU A 218 4.81 -14.70 -4.61
C LEU A 218 5.69 -14.81 -5.87
N PHE A 219 6.56 -13.83 -6.12
CA PHE A 219 7.49 -13.81 -7.24
C PHE A 219 8.52 -14.95 -7.14
N VAL A 220 9.13 -15.14 -5.97
CA VAL A 220 10.06 -16.26 -5.72
C VAL A 220 9.34 -17.60 -5.89
N THR A 221 8.12 -17.73 -5.38
CA THR A 221 7.30 -18.95 -5.53
C THR A 221 6.97 -19.23 -7.00
N ALA A 222 6.63 -18.20 -7.78
CA ALA A 222 6.36 -18.33 -9.21
C ALA A 222 7.62 -18.75 -10.00
N ALA A 223 8.79 -18.21 -9.65
CA ALA A 223 10.06 -18.61 -10.25
C ALA A 223 10.41 -20.07 -9.93
N ALA A 224 10.22 -20.50 -8.68
CA ALA A 224 10.39 -21.90 -8.27
C ALA A 224 9.44 -22.83 -9.06
N LEU A 225 8.17 -22.45 -9.19
CA LEU A 225 7.18 -23.19 -9.97
C LEU A 225 7.57 -23.29 -11.45
N ALA A 226 8.15 -22.22 -12.02
CA ALA A 226 8.63 -22.21 -13.40
C ALA A 226 9.74 -23.24 -13.62
N ASN A 227 10.72 -23.26 -12.72
CA ASN A 227 11.82 -24.23 -12.76
C ASN A 227 11.31 -25.67 -12.62
N LEU A 228 10.37 -25.92 -11.69
CA LEU A 228 9.75 -27.25 -11.53
C LEU A 228 8.98 -27.69 -12.77
N ARG A 229 8.24 -26.81 -13.45
CA ARG A 229 7.55 -27.13 -14.73
C ARG A 229 8.54 -27.47 -15.85
N ILE A 230 9.68 -26.78 -15.92
CA ILE A 230 10.75 -27.07 -16.88
C ILE A 230 11.37 -28.45 -16.61
N GLN A 231 11.66 -28.76 -15.34
CA GLN A 231 12.17 -30.09 -14.95
C GLN A 231 11.15 -31.18 -15.29
N GLN A 232 9.87 -30.97 -14.97
CA GLN A 232 8.80 -31.91 -15.29
C GLN A 232 8.74 -32.22 -16.79
N LYS A 233 8.88 -31.20 -17.65
CA LYS A 233 8.97 -31.41 -19.10
C LYS A 233 10.16 -32.28 -19.50
N ARG A 234 11.34 -32.06 -18.90
CA ARG A 234 12.53 -32.87 -19.18
C ARG A 234 12.29 -34.33 -18.82
N PHE A 235 11.71 -34.60 -17.65
CA PHE A 235 11.34 -35.95 -17.24
C PHE A 235 10.31 -36.59 -18.18
N MET A 236 9.26 -35.87 -18.58
CA MET A 236 8.28 -36.39 -19.56
C MET A 236 8.94 -36.77 -20.91
N ARG A 237 9.95 -36.02 -21.36
CA ARG A 237 10.70 -36.36 -22.58
C ARG A 237 11.58 -37.59 -22.41
N ILE A 238 12.24 -37.73 -21.26
CA ILE A 238 13.09 -38.88 -20.95
C ILE A 238 12.23 -40.15 -20.87
N ASP A 239 11.14 -40.11 -20.10
CA ASP A 239 10.20 -41.23 -19.96
C ASP A 239 9.65 -41.68 -21.31
N TYR A 240 9.31 -40.74 -22.20
CA TYR A 240 8.86 -41.09 -23.55
C TYR A 240 9.94 -41.81 -24.37
N LYS A 241 11.19 -41.34 -24.31
CA LYS A 241 12.30 -41.97 -25.04
C LYS A 241 12.56 -43.40 -24.53
N LEU A 242 12.51 -43.61 -23.22
CA LEU A 242 12.68 -44.91 -22.59
C LEU A 242 11.55 -45.87 -22.96
N ARG A 243 10.29 -45.41 -22.94
CA ARG A 243 9.12 -46.25 -23.26
C ARG A 243 9.00 -46.65 -24.73
N ASN A 244 9.45 -45.79 -25.65
CA ASN A 244 9.36 -46.05 -27.09
C ASN A 244 10.66 -46.59 -27.69
N GLY A 245 11.51 -47.24 -26.90
CA GLY A 245 12.63 -48.07 -27.35
C GLY A 245 13.81 -47.36 -28.02
N LYS A 246 13.73 -46.05 -28.28
CA LYS A 246 14.83 -45.28 -28.93
C LYS A 246 15.96 -44.88 -27.96
N GLY A 247 16.04 -45.52 -26.80
CA GLY A 247 17.02 -45.23 -25.75
C GLY A 247 17.48 -46.46 -24.98
N ALA A 248 17.34 -47.67 -25.55
CA ALA A 248 17.95 -48.86 -24.97
C ALA A 248 19.46 -48.82 -25.21
N PHE A 249 20.23 -48.43 -24.20
CA PHE A 249 21.49 -49.10 -23.92
C PHE A 249 21.12 -50.37 -23.15
N LEU A 250 20.83 -51.42 -23.90
CA LEU A 250 21.02 -52.85 -23.62
C LEU A 250 20.61 -53.59 -24.90
#